data_AF-A4BXR4-F1
#
_entry.id   AF-A4BXR4-F1
#
_cell.length_a   1.000
_cell.length_b   1.000
_cell.length_c   1.000
_cell.angle_alpha   90.00
_cell.angle_beta   90.00
_cell.angle_gamma   90.00
#
_symmetry.space_group_name_H-M   'P 1'
#
loop_
_entity.id
_entity.type
_entity.pdbx_description
1 polymer ?
#
loop_
_entity_poly.entity_id
_entity_poly.type
_entity_poly.pdbx_seq_one_letter_code
_entity_poly.pdbx_strand_id
1 'polypeptide(L)'
;MIRDTNFDCDVILTVHFLLDQKNTVLKPNKPNKNTADMKTRDKQCEACKTAFPTMYRIQYTTPKMWVFVCEQCLLRLKKDNPAYTYGGTWKL
;
A
#
# COMPACT_ATOMS: atom_id res chain seq x y z
N MET A 1 -8.17 60.57 18.55
CA MET A 1 -8.02 60.36 17.09
C MET A 1 -7.37 59.02 16.91
N ILE A 2 -8.15 58.08 16.38
CA ILE A 2 -7.78 56.69 16.09
C ILE A 2 -6.84 56.70 14.89
N ARG A 3 -5.67 56.07 15.00
CA ARG A 3 -4.91 55.56 13.85
C ARG A 3 -4.22 54.28 14.27
N ASP A 4 -4.91 53.19 13.98
CA ASP A 4 -4.47 51.82 14.03
C ASP A 4 -3.18 51.64 13.21
N THR A 5 -2.15 51.04 13.82
CA THR A 5 -1.10 50.35 13.09
C THR A 5 -1.19 48.88 13.47
N ASN A 6 -2.01 48.17 12.70
CA ASN A 6 -2.10 46.72 12.66
C ASN A 6 -0.70 46.12 12.57
N PHE A 7 -0.28 45.46 13.65
CA PHE A 7 0.89 44.60 13.69
C PHE A 7 0.34 43.17 13.51
N ASP A 8 0.00 42.84 12.26
CA ASP A 8 -0.55 41.53 11.91
C ASP A 8 0.52 40.45 12.13
N CYS A 9 0.36 39.68 13.21
CA CYS A 9 1.11 38.46 13.54
C CYS A 9 0.74 37.26 12.64
N ASP A 10 0.16 37.48 11.45
CA ASP A 10 -0.60 36.46 10.73
C ASP A 10 0.10 35.87 9.49
N VAL A 11 1.44 35.84 9.48
CA VAL A 11 2.21 35.30 8.33
C VAL A 11 2.82 33.92 8.62
N ILE A 12 2.83 33.46 9.88
CA ILE A 12 3.48 32.19 10.24
C ILE A 12 2.53 30.98 10.13
N LEU A 13 1.20 31.16 10.07
CA LEU A 13 0.28 30.02 10.06
C LEU A 13 0.03 29.38 8.68
N THR A 14 0.38 30.01 7.56
CA THR A 14 0.03 29.47 6.23
C THR A 14 1.03 28.43 5.70
N VAL A 15 2.28 28.42 6.16
CA VAL A 15 3.33 27.58 5.56
C VAL A 15 3.32 26.13 6.07
N HIS A 16 2.70 25.85 7.21
CA HIS A 16 2.68 24.51 7.82
C HIS A 16 1.53 23.60 7.29
N PHE A 17 0.70 24.08 6.37
CA PHE A 17 -0.52 23.38 5.96
C PHE A 17 -0.41 22.54 4.66
N LEU A 18 0.69 22.63 3.89
CA LEU A 18 0.74 22.06 2.52
C LEU A 18 1.76 20.93 2.27
N LEU A 19 2.44 20.39 3.30
CA LEU A 19 3.41 19.30 3.11
C LEU A 19 3.06 17.96 3.80
N ASP A 20 1.79 17.68 4.07
CA ASP A 20 1.41 16.35 4.62
C ASP A 20 0.19 15.67 3.97
N GLN A 21 -0.30 16.16 2.83
CA GLN A 21 -1.42 15.51 2.12
C GLN A 21 -1.02 14.51 1.02
N LYS A 22 0.22 14.01 1.02
CA LYS A 22 0.64 12.94 0.09
C LYS A 22 1.25 11.76 0.83
N ASN A 23 0.51 11.20 1.77
CA ASN A 23 0.73 9.80 2.13
C ASN A 23 -0.58 9.12 2.52
N THR A 24 -1.47 8.96 1.54
CA THR A 24 -2.54 7.96 1.63
C THR A 24 -1.91 6.57 1.53
N VAL A 25 -1.19 6.16 2.58
CA VAL A 25 -0.89 4.75 2.82
C VAL A 25 -2.23 4.09 3.05
N LEU A 26 -2.80 3.52 1.99
CA LEU A 26 -3.88 2.55 2.10
C LEU A 26 -3.33 1.36 2.90
N LYS A 27 -3.49 1.45 4.22
CA LYS A 27 -3.25 0.35 5.15
C LYS A 27 -4.06 -0.84 4.61
N PRO A 28 -3.43 -2.01 4.34
CA PRO A 28 -4.20 -3.16 3.90
C PRO A 28 -5.22 -3.47 5.00
N ASN A 29 -6.51 -3.47 4.64
CA ASN A 29 -7.56 -3.93 5.52
C ASN A 29 -7.19 -5.33 6.01
N LYS A 30 -7.03 -5.44 7.33
CA LYS A 30 -6.70 -6.70 8.00
C LYS A 30 -7.87 -7.67 7.75
N PRO A 31 -7.63 -8.86 7.20
CA PRO A 31 -8.69 -9.84 7.04
C PRO A 31 -9.12 -10.31 8.43
N ASN A 32 -10.43 -10.38 8.63
CA ASN A 32 -11.06 -10.92 9.82
C ASN A 32 -10.73 -12.42 9.91
N LYS A 33 -9.76 -12.76 10.76
CA LYS A 33 -9.24 -14.12 10.93
C LYS A 33 -10.14 -14.94 11.85
N ASN A 34 -11.24 -15.44 11.31
CA ASN A 34 -11.88 -16.62 11.85
C ASN A 34 -11.62 -17.75 10.86
N THR A 35 -10.80 -18.74 11.24
CA THR A 35 -11.10 -20.19 11.18
C THR A 35 -9.79 -20.95 11.46
N ALA A 36 -9.94 -22.00 12.25
CA ALA A 36 -8.91 -22.85 12.83
C ALA A 36 -7.94 -23.48 11.82
N ASP A 37 -6.70 -23.60 12.27
CA ASP A 37 -5.55 -24.24 11.64
C ASP A 37 -5.81 -25.68 11.17
N MET A 38 -6.27 -25.84 9.93
CA MET A 38 -5.89 -26.99 9.12
C MET A 38 -4.60 -26.58 8.40
N LYS A 39 -3.49 -27.29 8.64
CA LYS A 39 -2.17 -27.01 8.07
C LYS A 39 -2.10 -27.40 6.58
N THR A 40 -3.02 -26.92 5.77
CA THR A 40 -2.82 -26.81 4.32
C THR A 40 -1.73 -25.77 4.09
N ARG A 41 -0.72 -26.08 3.26
CA ARG A 41 0.30 -25.11 2.84
C ARG A 41 -0.36 -24.11 1.88
N ASP A 42 -1.34 -23.37 2.38
CA ASP A 42 -2.05 -22.36 1.62
C ASP A 42 -1.04 -21.28 1.28
N LYS A 43 -0.87 -21.06 -0.03
CA LYS A 43 -0.01 -19.99 -0.52
C LYS A 43 -0.62 -18.69 0.00
N GLN A 44 0.17 -17.90 0.71
CA GLN A 44 -0.26 -16.59 1.21
C GLN A 44 0.35 -15.50 0.35
N CYS A 45 -0.31 -14.33 0.29
CA CYS A 45 0.25 -13.16 -0.34
C CYS A 45 1.54 -12.73 0.39
N GLU A 46 2.61 -12.49 -0.36
CA GLU A 46 3.90 -12.11 0.22
C GLU A 46 3.85 -10.74 0.92
N ALA A 47 3.02 -9.82 0.43
CA ALA A 47 2.94 -8.45 0.95
C ALA A 47 1.98 -8.30 2.15
N CYS A 48 0.85 -9.01 2.20
CA CYS A 48 -0.13 -8.89 3.28
C CYS A 48 -0.35 -10.18 4.09
N LYS A 49 0.41 -11.24 3.79
CA LYS A 49 0.45 -12.52 4.52
C LYS A 49 -0.93 -13.15 4.73
N THR A 50 -1.82 -12.96 3.76
CA THR A 50 -3.21 -13.45 3.78
C THR A 50 -3.42 -14.40 2.59
N ALA A 51 -4.19 -15.46 2.79
CA ALA A 51 -4.62 -16.36 1.71
C ALA A 51 -5.83 -15.77 0.96
N PHE A 52 -5.82 -15.83 -0.37
CA PHE A 52 -6.92 -15.39 -1.22
C PHE A 52 -7.27 -16.49 -2.22
N PRO A 53 -8.54 -16.58 -2.66
CA PRO A 53 -8.95 -17.58 -3.66
C PRO A 53 -8.26 -17.35 -5.01
N THR A 54 -7.92 -16.11 -5.33
CA THR A 54 -7.15 -15.73 -6.53
C THR A 54 -5.85 -15.04 -6.11
N MET A 55 -4.73 -15.51 -6.66
CA MET A 55 -3.40 -14.96 -6.44
C MET A 55 -2.66 -14.81 -7.78
N TYR A 56 -1.71 -13.89 -7.82
CA TYR A 56 -0.92 -13.57 -9.01
C TYR A 56 0.55 -13.86 -8.72
N ARG A 57 1.19 -14.60 -9.61
CA ARG A 57 2.62 -14.86 -9.55
C ARG A 57 3.35 -13.73 -10.26
N ILE A 58 4.21 -13.02 -9.55
CA ILE A 58 4.95 -11.88 -10.09
C ILE A 58 6.42 -11.93 -9.69
N GLN A 59 7.24 -11.16 -10.40
CA GLN A 59 8.55 -10.70 -9.93
C GLN A 59 8.47 -9.19 -9.82
N TYR A 60 8.93 -8.62 -8.71
CA TYR A 60 8.94 -7.16 -8.51
C TYR A 60 10.20 -6.66 -7.79
N THR A 61 11.06 -7.57 -7.33
CA THR A 61 12.34 -7.27 -6.66
C THR A 61 13.51 -7.61 -7.58
N THR A 62 14.66 -6.99 -7.30
CA THR A 62 15.97 -7.43 -7.81
C THR A 62 16.75 -7.95 -6.60
N PRO A 63 17.12 -9.24 -6.51
CA PRO A 63 17.07 -10.27 -7.55
C PRO A 63 15.65 -10.74 -7.92
N LYS A 64 15.52 -11.25 -9.14
CA LYS A 64 14.26 -11.71 -9.74
C LYS A 64 13.72 -12.95 -9.02
N MET A 65 12.94 -12.73 -7.98
CA MET A 65 12.27 -13.77 -7.20
C MET A 65 10.80 -13.84 -7.55
N TRP A 66 10.29 -15.07 -7.74
CA TRP A 66 8.87 -15.32 -7.96
C TRP A 66 8.13 -15.35 -6.62
N VAL A 67 7.09 -14.53 -6.51
CA VAL A 67 6.27 -14.40 -5.31
C VAL A 67 4.79 -14.37 -5.69
N PHE A 68 3.94 -14.79 -4.76
CA PHE A 68 2.49 -14.74 -4.93
C PHE A 68 1.93 -13.52 -4.22
N VAL A 69 1.05 -12.78 -4.89
CA VAL A 69 0.39 -11.60 -4.31
C VAL A 69 -1.11 -11.59 -4.62
N CYS A 70 -1.89 -10.93 -3.79
CA CYS A 70 -3.30 -10.66 -4.08
C CYS A 70 -3.45 -9.51 -5.08
N GLU A 71 -4.66 -9.34 -5.64
CA GLU A 71 -4.97 -8.28 -6.62
C GLU A 71 -4.62 -6.87 -6.12
N GLN A 72 -4.94 -6.57 -4.86
CA GLN A 72 -4.68 -5.26 -4.27
C GLN A 72 -3.16 -4.98 -4.17
N CYS A 73 -2.39 -6.00 -3.79
CA CYS A 73 -0.92 -5.90 -3.76
C CYS A 73 -0.32 -5.86 -5.17
N LEU A 74 -0.90 -6.59 -6.11
CA LEU A 74 -0.50 -6.57 -7.52
C LEU A 74 -0.54 -5.15 -8.09
N LEU A 75 -1.66 -4.44 -7.92
CA LEU A 75 -1.84 -3.08 -8.45
C LEU A 75 -0.82 -2.10 -7.84
N ARG A 76 -0.52 -2.25 -6.55
CA ARG A 76 0.49 -1.43 -5.86
C ARG A 76 1.91 -1.72 -6.35
N LEU A 77 2.26 -3.00 -6.51
CA LEU A 77 3.62 -3.41 -6.87
C LEU A 77 3.93 -3.26 -8.37
N LYS A 78 2.89 -3.32 -9.21
CA LYS A 78 2.99 -3.06 -10.66
C LYS A 78 3.22 -1.58 -10.95
N LYS A 79 2.67 -0.69 -10.11
CA LYS A 79 2.77 0.75 -10.33
C LYS A 79 4.23 1.20 -10.18
N ASP A 80 4.73 1.92 -11.19
CA ASP A 80 6.04 2.56 -11.22
C ASP A 80 7.25 1.62 -11.02
N ASN A 81 7.12 0.31 -11.33
CA ASN A 81 8.20 -0.67 -11.15
C ASN A 81 8.68 -1.27 -12.50
N PRO A 82 9.89 -0.91 -12.99
CA PRO A 82 10.44 -1.45 -14.24
C PRO A 82 10.90 -2.91 -14.13
N ALA A 83 11.14 -3.41 -12.92
CA ALA A 83 11.50 -4.81 -12.68
C ALA A 83 10.27 -5.73 -12.62
N TYR A 84 9.06 -5.17 -12.75
CA TYR A 84 7.83 -5.92 -12.67
C TYR A 84 7.70 -6.90 -13.84
N THR A 85 7.53 -8.18 -13.52
CA THR A 85 7.25 -9.24 -14.51
C THR A 85 6.06 -10.06 -14.03
N TYR A 86 5.09 -10.27 -14.92
CA TYR A 86 3.91 -11.08 -14.65
C TYR A 86 4.15 -12.55 -15.03
N GLY A 87 3.75 -13.48 -14.15
CA GLY A 87 4.03 -14.91 -14.29
C GLY A 87 2.81 -15.83 -14.27
N GLY A 88 1.59 -15.28 -14.20
CA GLY A 88 0.33 -16.05 -14.25
C GLY A 88 -0.60 -15.85 -13.05
N THR A 89 -1.83 -16.33 -13.19
CA THR A 89 -2.86 -16.33 -12.15
C THR A 89 -2.99 -17.73 -11.56
N TRP A 90 -3.02 -17.82 -10.24
CA TRP A 90 -3.43 -19.00 -9.49
C TRP A 90 -4.85 -18.80 -8.99
N LYS A 91 -5.73 -19.77 -9.24
CA LYS A 91 -7.08 -19.82 -8.66
C LYS A 91 -7.21 -21.14 -7.90
N LEU A 92 -7.71 -21.05 -6.67
CA LEU A 92 -8.17 -22.21 -5.90
C LEU A 92 -9.46 -22.79 -6.50
#